data_AF-A0A8J4NPU7-F1
#
_entry.id   AF-A0A8J4NPU7-F1
#
_cell.length_a   1.000
_cell.length_b   1.000
_cell.length_c   1.000
_cell.angle_alpha   90.00
_cell.angle_beta   90.00
_cell.angle_gamma   90.00
#
_symmetry.space_group_name_H-M   'P 1'
#
loop_
_entity.id
_entity.type
_entity.pdbx_description
1 polymer ?
#
loop_
_entity_poly.entity_id
_entity_poly.type
_entity_poly.pdbx_seq_one_letter_code
_entity_poly.pdbx_strand_id
1 'polypeptide(L)' 'SPATAGKLLVIPMEGSHWLSMKEVLAELSKRGHEVVVIAPDSKTLIDSSGIYELKTYPVPFKKEVMEELMR' A
#
# COMPACT_ATOMS: atom_id res chain seq x y z
N SER A 1 4.38 13.50 27.03
CA SER A 1 3.43 12.38 26.81
C SER A 1 4.07 11.35 25.91
N PRO A 2 3.82 10.04 26.08
CA PRO A 2 4.17 9.07 25.05
C PRO A 2 3.53 9.53 23.74
N ALA A 3 4.26 9.50 22.63
CA ALA A 3 3.65 9.72 21.33
C ALA A 3 2.68 8.55 21.08
N THR A 4 1.37 8.82 21.10
CA THR A 4 0.36 7.82 20.79
C THR A 4 0.51 7.43 19.33
N ALA A 5 0.58 6.13 19.05
CA ALA A 5 0.60 5.64 17.68
C ALA A 5 -0.66 6.11 16.94
N GLY A 6 -0.45 6.72 15.76
CA GLY A 6 -1.52 7.32 14.96
C GLY A 6 -2.14 6.35 13.95
N LYS A 7 -3.21 6.80 13.29
CA LYS A 7 -3.80 6.14 12.12
C LYS A 7 -3.28 6.78 10.84
N LEU A 8 -2.79 5.98 9.90
CA LEU A 8 -2.22 6.44 8.64
C LEU A 8 -3.03 5.94 7.45
N LEU A 9 -3.23 6.84 6.50
CA LEU A 9 -3.72 6.53 5.16
C LEU A 9 -2.56 6.66 4.17
N VAL A 10 -2.32 5.61 3.39
CA VAL A 10 -1.21 5.54 2.44
C VAL A 10 -1.75 5.31 1.03
N ILE A 11 -1.32 6.15 0.09
CA ILE A 11 -1.65 6.04 -1.33
C ILE A 11 -0.32 5.89 -2.08
N PRO A 12 0.20 4.66 -2.24
CA PRO A 12 1.51 4.45 -2.82
C PRO A 12 1.48 4.47 -4.35
N MET A 13 2.65 4.68 -4.95
CA MET A 13 2.90 4.34 -6.35
C MET A 13 3.43 2.91 -6.46
N GLU A 14 3.10 2.25 -7.57
CA GLU A 14 3.58 0.90 -7.91
C GLU A 14 5.09 0.86 -8.23
N GLY A 15 5.63 -0.34 -8.45
CA GLY A 15 7.04 -0.53 -8.82
C GLY A 15 8.00 -0.46 -7.62
N SER A 16 9.21 0.05 -7.86
CA SER A 16 10.26 0.18 -6.83
C SER A 16 9.83 1.06 -5.66
N HIS A 17 8.99 2.08 -5.91
CA HIS A 17 8.43 2.93 -4.86
C HIS A 17 7.62 2.13 -3.84
N TRP A 18 6.80 1.18 -4.30
CA TRP A 18 6.05 0.30 -3.40
C TRP A 18 6.96 -0.61 -2.59
N LEU A 19 7.99 -1.19 -3.24
CA LEU A 19 8.94 -2.07 -2.54
C LEU A 19 9.62 -1.36 -1.37
N SER A 20 10.08 -0.13 -1.58
CA SER A 20 10.65 0.69 -0.49
C SER A 20 9.60 1.09 0.56
N MET A 21 8.37 1.39 0.14
CA MET A 21 7.30 1.77 1.07
C MET A 21 6.95 0.64 2.04
N LYS A 22 6.95 -0.62 1.59
CA LYS A 22 6.64 -1.77 2.46
C LYS A 22 7.50 -1.83 3.73
N GLU A 23 8.78 -1.51 3.62
CA GLU A 23 9.69 -1.53 4.78
C GLU A 23 9.32 -0.45 5.80
N VAL A 24 8.95 0.74 5.32
CA VAL A 24 8.48 1.83 6.17
C VAL A 24 7.17 1.45 6.86
N LEU A 25 6.21 0.85 6.14
CA LEU A 25 4.94 0.43 6.73
C LEU A 25 5.12 -0.66 7.79
N ALA A 26 6.06 -1.59 7.57
CA ALA A 26 6.39 -2.61 8.54
C ALA A 26 6.91 -2.01 9.85
N GLU A 27 7.78 -0.99 9.76
CA GLU A 27 8.32 -0.32 10.95
C GLU A 27 7.26 0.52 11.68
N LEU A 28 6.37 1.20 10.96
CA LEU A 28 5.27 1.96 11.55
C LEU A 28 4.26 1.04 12.25
N SER A 29 3.94 -0.10 11.63
CA SER A 29 3.09 -1.14 12.22
C SER A 29 3.69 -1.70 13.52
N LYS A 30 5.00 -2.00 13.54
CA LYS A 30 5.72 -2.41 14.76
C LYS A 30 5.67 -1.37 15.88
N ARG A 31 5.60 -0.08 15.52
CA ARG A 31 5.44 1.04 16.47
C ARG A 31 3.98 1.25 16.92
N GLY A 32 3.07 0.37 16.53
CA GLY A 32 1.67 0.37 16.93
C GLY A 32 0.75 1.23 16.04
N HIS A 33 1.21 1.71 14.90
CA HIS A 33 0.37 2.50 14.00
C HIS A 33 -0.64 1.59 13.28
N GLU A 34 -1.88 2.06 13.19
CA GLU A 34 -2.88 1.46 12.31
C GLU A 34 -2.70 2.04 10.91
N VAL A 35 -2.48 1.18 9.91
CA VAL A 35 -2.18 1.60 8.54
C VAL A 35 -3.26 1.08 7.60
N VAL A 36 -3.80 1.98 6.76
CA VAL A 36 -4.67 1.66 5.63
C VAL A 36 -3.96 2.05 4.34
N VAL A 37 -3.75 1.07 3.45
CA VAL A 37 -3.24 1.27 2.10
C VAL A 37 -4.41 1.32 1.12
N ILE A 38 -4.45 2.32 0.25
CA ILE A 38 -5.41 2.42 -0.85
C ILE A 38 -4.68 2.20 -2.18
N ALA A 39 -5.19 1.29 -3.00
CA ALA A 39 -4.63 0.98 -4.32
C ALA A 39 -5.75 0.82 -5.37
N PRO A 40 -5.47 0.99 -6.68
CA PRO A 40 -6.44 0.64 -7.71
C PRO A 40 -6.73 -0.88 -7.68
N ASP A 41 -7.91 -1.31 -8.11
CA ASP A 41 -8.23 -2.73 -8.27
C ASP A 41 -7.33 -3.43 -9.31
N SER A 42 -6.80 -2.68 -10.27
CA SER A 42 -5.79 -3.06 -11.25
C SER A 42 -4.34 -3.12 -10.71
N LYS A 43 -4.12 -3.02 -9.40
CA LYS A 43 -2.78 -3.08 -8.76
C LYS A 43 -1.96 -4.30 -9.20
N THR A 44 -0.64 -4.13 -9.29
CA THR A 44 0.29 -5.17 -9.76
C THR A 44 1.12 -5.74 -8.62
N LEU A 45 1.89 -4.91 -7.91
CA LEU A 45 2.80 -5.35 -6.84
C LEU A 45 2.22 -5.17 -5.44
N ILE A 46 1.17 -4.35 -5.29
CA ILE A 46 0.50 -4.11 -4.01
C ILE A 46 -0.42 -5.29 -3.69
N ASP A 47 -0.12 -5.98 -2.59
CA ASP A 47 -0.81 -7.18 -2.13
C ASP A 47 -1.40 -7.00 -0.73
N SER A 48 -2.18 -7.98 -0.27
CA SER A 48 -2.66 -8.00 1.11
C SER A 48 -1.52 -8.35 2.06
N SER A 49 -1.47 -7.72 3.22
CA SER A 49 -0.47 -7.99 4.25
C SER A 49 -1.08 -8.02 5.65
N GLY A 50 -0.39 -8.66 6.61
CA GLY A 50 -0.74 -8.57 8.02
C GLY A 50 -0.33 -7.24 8.68
N ILE A 51 0.40 -6.37 7.97
CA ILE A 51 0.96 -5.13 8.54
C ILE A 51 0.10 -3.88 8.25
N TYR A 52 -0.88 -3.96 7.34
CA TYR A 52 -1.82 -2.89 6.99
C TYR A 52 -3.15 -3.46 6.49
N GLU A 53 -4.22 -2.68 6.56
CA GLU A 53 -5.47 -2.96 5.84
C GLU A 53 -5.33 -2.49 4.39
N LEU A 54 -5.74 -3.31 3.41
CA LEU A 54 -5.76 -2.92 2.00
C LEU A 54 -7.19 -2.63 1.55
N LYS A 55 -7.40 -1.45 0.96
CA LYS A 55 -8.63 -1.08 0.27
C LYS A 55 -8.36 -0.83 -1.20
N THR A 56 -9.28 -1.28 -2.06
CA THR A 56 -9.19 -1.06 -3.50
C THR A 56 -10.28 -0.14 -4.02
N TYR A 57 -10.00 0.59 -5.08
CA TYR A 57 -10.98 1.40 -5.81
C TYR A 57 -10.98 1.06 -7.31
N PRO A 58 -12.13 1.18 -8.00
CA PRO A 58 -12.24 0.81 -9.40
C PRO A 58 -11.54 1.81 -10.33
N VAL A 59 -10.91 1.30 -11.38
CA VAL A 59 -10.32 2.10 -12.47
C VAL A 59 -10.78 1.61 -13.86
N PRO A 60 -10.76 2.45 -14.91
CA PRO A 60 -11.32 2.10 -16.22
C PRO A 60 -10.41 1.21 -17.08
N PHE A 61 -9.40 0.57 -16.48
CA PHE A 61 -8.44 -0.30 -17.16
C PHE A 61 -8.20 -1.56 -16.34
N LYS A 62 -7.87 -2.66 -17.04
CA LYS A 62 -7.63 -3.94 -16.38
C LYS A 62 -6.19 -4.05 -15.87
N LYS A 63 -5.98 -4.99 -14.95
CA LYS A 63 -4.65 -5.32 -14.41
C LYS A 63 -3.64 -5.65 -15.51
N GLU A 64 -4.06 -6.36 -16.56
CA GLU A 64 -3.16 -6.78 -17.65
C GLU A 64 -2.57 -5.58 -18.41
N VAL A 65 -3.35 -4.51 -18.57
CA VAL A 65 -2.86 -3.26 -19.19
C VAL A 65 -1.77 -2.63 -18.32
N MET A 66 -1.98 -2.65 -17.01
CA MET A 66 -0.99 -2.12 -16.06
C MET A 66 0.29 -2.97 -16.03
N GLU A 67 0.15 -4.30 -16.08
CA GLU A 67 1.27 -5.23 -16.16
C GLU A 67 2.08 -5.09 -17.45
N GLU A 68 1.43 -4.82 -18.59
CA GLU A 68 2.09 -4.53 -19.86
C GLU A 68 2.90 -3.22 -19.80
N LEU A 69 2.37 -2.18 -19.17
CA LEU A 69 3.07 -0.89 -19.00
C LEU A 69 4.27 -0.96 -18.06
N MET A 70 4.31 -1.93 -17.14
CA MET A 70 5.40 -2.13 -16.19
C MET A 70 6.50 -3.06 -16.70
N ARG A 71 6.33 -3.64 -17.89
CA ARG A 71 7.25 -4.61 -18.47
C ARG A 71 8.50 -3.97 -19.07
#